data_AF-A0A424W5B0-F1
#
_entry.id   AF-A0A424W5B0-F1
#
_cell.length_a   1.000
_cell.length_b   1.000
_cell.length_c   1.000
_cell.angle_alpha   90.00
_cell.angle_beta   90.00
_cell.angle_gamma   90.00
#
_symmetry.space_group_name_H-M   'P 1'
#
loop_
_entity.id
_entity.type
_entity.pdbx_description
1 polymer ?
#
loop_
_entity_poly.entity_id
_entity_poly.type
_entity_poly.pdbx_seq_one_letter_code
_entity_poly.pdbx_strand_id
1 'polypeptide(L)' 'MEITTTQAVAAMQKYGGNGVQKLAACWLALDAEKRQRLEEAFSPEFQHYRAMYVEDVKAAA' A
#
# COMPACT_ATOMS: atom_id res chain seq x y z
N MET A 1 1.27 5.41 15.62
CA MET A 1 2.26 4.80 14.70
C MET A 1 1.86 5.23 13.30
N GLU A 2 2.64 6.08 12.66
CA GLU A 2 2.34 6.50 11.29
C GLU A 2 2.73 5.36 10.35
N ILE A 3 1.76 4.78 9.64
CA ILE A 3 1.99 3.66 8.73
C ILE A 3 2.63 4.22 7.47
N THR A 4 3.82 3.74 7.16
CA THR A 4 4.54 4.15 5.95
C THR A 4 3.82 3.62 4.70
N THR A 5 3.91 4.32 3.57
CA THR A 5 3.35 3.81 2.31
C THR A 5 3.96 2.45 1.94
N THR A 6 5.23 2.20 2.27
CA THR A 6 5.87 0.89 2.07
C THR A 6 5.15 -0.25 2.80
N GLN A 7 4.65 -0.01 4.03
CA GLN A 7 3.86 -1.00 4.77
C GLN A 7 2.48 -1.22 4.13
N ALA A 8 1.85 -0.14 3.63
CA ALA A 8 0.61 -0.25 2.86
C ALA A 8 0.81 -1.08 1.58
N VAL A 9 1.92 -0.86 0.87
CA VAL A 9 2.29 -1.61 -0.35
C VAL A 9 2.53 -3.09 -0.02
N ALA A 10 3.16 -3.41 1.11
CA ALA A 10 3.30 -4.79 1.55
C ALA A 10 1.92 -5.44 1.83
N ALA A 11 1.00 -4.71 2.45
CA ALA A 11 -0.39 -5.17 2.64
C ALA A 11 -1.13 -5.32 1.30
N MET A 12 -0.91 -4.42 0.33
CA MET A 12 -1.46 -4.53 -1.03
C MET A 12 -0.98 -5.80 -1.74
N GLN A 13 0.29 -6.18 -1.57
CA GLN A 13 0.82 -7.43 -2.13
C GLN A 13 0.24 -8.67 -1.45
N LYS A 14 0.11 -8.64 -0.11
CA LYS A 14 -0.35 -9.76 0.71
C LYS A 14 -1.85 -10.03 0.58
N TYR A 15 -2.66 -8.98 0.54
CA TYR A 15 -4.12 -9.06 0.66
C TYR A 15 -4.89 -8.57 -0.56
N GLY A 16 -4.24 -7.82 -1.44
CA GLY A 16 -4.90 -7.27 -2.63
C GLY A 16 -5.17 -8.32 -3.70
N GLY A 17 -6.21 -8.09 -4.49
CA GLY A 17 -6.45 -8.86 -5.73
C GLY A 17 -5.44 -8.52 -6.83
N ASN A 18 -5.48 -9.25 -7.94
CA ASN A 18 -4.53 -9.13 -9.06
C ASN A 18 -4.26 -7.68 -9.51
N GLY A 19 -5.30 -6.83 -9.60
CA GLY A 19 -5.15 -5.42 -9.97
C GLY A 19 -4.34 -4.62 -8.95
N VAL A 20 -4.60 -4.84 -7.66
CA VAL A 20 -3.91 -4.16 -6.55
C VAL A 20 -2.47 -4.66 -6.40
N GLN A 21 -2.22 -5.95 -6.60
CA GLN A 21 -0.87 -6.50 -6.61
C GLN A 21 -0.02 -5.89 -7.73
N LYS A 22 -0.61 -5.67 -8.92
CA LYS A 22 0.05 -4.96 -10.02
C LYS A 22 0.28 -3.49 -9.71
N LEU A 23 -0.66 -2.82 -9.04
CA LEU A 23 -0.49 -1.44 -8.57
C LEU A 23 0.68 -1.34 -7.58
N ALA A 24 0.77 -2.26 -6.62
CA ALA A 24 1.86 -2.35 -5.66
C ALA A 24 3.21 -2.61 -6.35
N ALA A 25 3.26 -3.54 -7.31
CA ALA A 25 4.45 -3.81 -8.10
C ALA A 25 4.88 -2.57 -8.93
N CYS A 26 3.92 -1.84 -9.50
CA CYS A 26 4.18 -0.60 -10.20
C CYS A 26 4.79 0.45 -9.26
N TRP A 27 4.19 0.67 -8.08
CA TRP A 27 4.73 1.59 -7.09
C TRP A 27 6.18 1.26 -6.70
N LEU A 28 6.51 -0.02 -6.48
CA LEU A 28 7.88 -0.46 -6.17
C LEU A 28 8.87 -0.18 -7.31
N ALA A 29 8.43 -0.32 -8.56
CA ALA A 29 9.26 -0.11 -9.75
C ALA A 29 9.47 1.37 -10.13
N LEU A 30 8.68 2.30 -9.58
CA LEU A 30 8.72 3.72 -9.89
C LEU A 30 9.71 4.50 -9.00
N ASP A 31 10.19 5.63 -9.52
CA ASP A 31 11.00 6.60 -8.77
C ASP A 31 10.15 7.40 -7.78
N ALA A 32 10.77 8.07 -6.81
CA ALA A 32 10.08 8.80 -5.73
C ALA A 32 9.00 9.78 -6.22
N GLU A 33 9.27 10.57 -7.26
CA GLU A 33 8.30 11.51 -7.84
C GLU A 33 7.07 10.80 -8.42
N LYS A 34 7.30 9.68 -9.13
CA LYS A 34 6.23 8.91 -9.77
C LYS A 34 5.44 8.09 -8.74
N ARG A 35 6.10 7.61 -7.68
CA ARG A 35 5.46 6.99 -6.51
C ARG A 35 4.47 7.94 -5.86
N GLN A 36 4.87 9.18 -5.61
CA GLN A 36 3.99 10.17 -5.01
C GLN A 36 2.76 10.43 -5.88
N ARG A 37 2.94 10.63 -7.20
CA ARG A 37 1.80 10.80 -8.13
C ARG A 37 0.85 9.60 -8.13
N LEU A 38 1.40 8.38 -8.05
CA LEU A 38 0.62 7.15 -8.01
C LEU A 38 -0.15 7.03 -6.68
N GLU A 39 0.47 7.38 -5.56
CA GLU A 39 -0.18 7.43 -4.24
C GLU A 39 -1.31 8.45 -4.21
N GLU A 40 -1.12 9.64 -4.79
CA GLU A 40 -2.17 10.66 -4.85
C GLU A 40 -3.33 10.21 -5.74
N ALA A 41 -3.05 9.60 -6.89
CA ALA A 41 -4.07 9.12 -7.83
C ALA A 41 -4.92 7.97 -7.27
N PHE A 42 -4.32 7.10 -6.45
CA PHE A 42 -4.99 5.93 -5.83
C PHE A 42 -5.07 6.07 -4.31
N SER A 43 -5.18 7.31 -3.81
CA SER A 43 -5.18 7.61 -2.38
C SER A 43 -6.20 6.78 -1.57
N PRO A 44 -7.45 6.55 -2.04
CA PRO A 44 -8.40 5.70 -1.34
C PRO A 44 -7.90 4.27 -1.13
N GLU A 45 -7.30 3.67 -2.16
CA GLU A 45 -6.74 2.32 -2.09
C GLU A 45 -5.59 2.27 -1.09
N PHE A 46 -4.61 3.17 -1.20
CA PHE A 46 -3.48 3.20 -0.27
C PHE A 46 -3.95 3.40 1.19
N GLN A 47 -4.94 4.26 1.43
CA GLN A 47 -5.53 4.43 2.77
C GLN A 47 -6.21 3.17 3.29
N HIS A 48 -6.95 2.45 2.44
CA HIS A 48 -7.57 1.18 2.81
C HIS A 48 -6.52 0.15 3.27
N TYR A 49 -5.45 -0.03 2.50
CA TYR A 49 -4.40 -0.99 2.86
C TYR A 49 -3.53 -0.54 4.04
N ARG A 50 -3.41 0.77 4.30
CA ARG A 50 -2.83 1.28 5.56
C ARG A 50 -3.68 0.83 6.75
N ALA A 51 -5.00 0.98 6.69
CA ALA A 51 -5.90 0.56 7.77
C ALA A 51 -5.81 -0.95 8.00
N MET A 52 -5.84 -1.75 6.92
CA MET A 52 -5.77 -3.20 7.03
C MET A 52 -4.41 -3.68 7.59
N TYR A 53 -3.30 -3.03 7.27
CA TYR A 53 -2.01 -3.35 7.89
C TYR A 53 -2.02 -3.08 9.40
N VAL A 54 -2.66 -1.98 9.85
CA VAL A 54 -2.81 -1.69 11.29
C VAL A 54 -3.56 -2.81 12.00
N GLU A 55 -4.63 -3.32 11.38
CA GLU A 55 -5.41 -4.43 11.94
C GLU A 55 -4.60 -5.73 11.97
N ASP A 56 -3.84 -6.04 10.92
CA ASP A 56 -2.95 -7.20 10.86
C ASP A 56 -1.89 -7.18 11.98
N VAL A 57 -1.23 -6.03 12.18
CA VAL A 57 -0.24 -5.86 13.25
C VAL A 57 -0.88 -5.99 14.63
N LYS A 58 -2.09 -5.47 14.82
CA LYS A 58 -2.83 -5.62 16.08
C LYS A 58 -3.24 -7.06 16.36
N ALA A 59 -3.60 -7.82 15.32
CA ALA A 59 -3.99 -9.23 15.45
C ALA A 59 -2.78 -10.15 15.70
N ALA A 60 -1.59 -9.75 15.29
CA ALA A 60 -0.35 -10.50 15.46
C ALA A 60 0.43 -10.17 16.76
N ALA A 61 -0.04 -9.20 17.55
CA ALA A 61 0.56 -8.75 18.81
C ALA A 61 -0.17 -9.35 20.02
#